data_AF-A0AAV2EGF7-F1
#
_entry.id   AF-A0AAV2EGF7-F1
#
_cell.length_a   1.000
_cell.length_b   1.000
_cell.length_c   1.000
_cell.angle_alpha   90.00
_cell.angle_beta   90.00
_cell.angle_gamma   90.00
#
_symmetry.space_group_name_H-M   'P 1'
#
loop_
_entity.id
_entity.type
_entity.pdbx_description
1 polymer ?
#
loop_
_entity_poly.entity_id
_entity_poly.type
_entity_poly.pdbx_seq_one_letter_code
_entity_poly.pdbx_strand_id
1 'polypeptide(L)'
;MEHLFLDCPVARALWIQSGLDHLGEGLPRHAFPLFLKKLLAILQHPSQFMGVIAILWRIWRSRNWVVFEGKQFSILALMRQYHQQVGEWLSLPSDPRPSSRSPPSTSATGLGAAGGPVCRWDGAVRLGSHSAGGFVLLNEAGATIWAAGVQFPLLEDPMVAEILTLREAIRWCIVQGFVSMRFEGDAKVIIEKLDQGDVRAG
;
A
#
# COMPACT_ATOMS: atom_id res chain seq x y z
N MET A 1 -17.88 14.00 4.56
CA MET A 1 -16.97 13.07 3.86
C MET A 1 -16.68 11.96 4.86
N GLU A 2 -17.13 10.74 4.58
CA GLU A 2 -16.88 9.59 5.46
C GLU A 2 -15.44 9.12 5.27
N HIS A 3 -14.68 9.02 6.36
CA HIS A 3 -13.29 8.64 6.32
C HIS A 3 -13.13 7.11 6.42
N LEU A 4 -12.40 6.51 5.47
CA LEU A 4 -12.20 5.04 5.37
C LEU A 4 -11.81 4.39 6.71
N PHE A 5 -10.88 5.01 7.44
CA PHE A 5 -10.33 4.46 8.68
C PHE A 5 -11.22 4.63 9.91
N LEU A 6 -12.29 5.43 9.83
CA LEU A 6 -13.10 5.79 11.00
C LEU A 6 -14.59 5.46 10.83
N ASP A 7 -15.15 5.73 9.65
CA ASP A 7 -16.60 5.80 9.46
C ASP A 7 -17.17 4.56 8.75
N CYS A 8 -16.33 3.85 7.99
CA CYS A 8 -16.71 2.60 7.35
C CYS A 8 -17.22 1.58 8.40
N PRO A 9 -18.34 0.86 8.15
CA PRO A 9 -18.88 -0.14 9.08
C PRO A 9 -17.85 -1.19 9.53
N VAL A 10 -17.00 -1.65 8.60
CA VAL A 10 -15.91 -2.58 8.90
C VAL A 10 -14.89 -1.94 9.84
N ALA A 11 -14.48 -0.70 9.57
CA ALA A 11 -13.53 0.01 10.42
C ALA A 11 -14.08 0.21 11.85
N ARG A 12 -15.34 0.65 11.98
CA ARG A 12 -16.01 0.80 13.29
C ARG A 12 -16.04 -0.51 14.06
N ALA A 13 -16.42 -1.62 13.40
CA ALA A 13 -16.45 -2.93 14.03
C ALA A 13 -15.06 -3.36 14.52
N LEU A 14 -13.99 -3.10 13.75
CA LEU A 14 -12.62 -3.42 14.15
C LEU A 14 -12.15 -2.59 15.35
N TRP A 15 -12.41 -1.28 15.38
CA TRP A 15 -12.08 -0.42 16.52
C TRP A 15 -12.79 -0.84 17.81
N ILE A 16 -14.07 -1.20 17.72
CA ILE A 16 -14.85 -1.67 18.88
C ILE A 16 -14.33 -3.03 19.36
N GLN A 17 -14.14 -3.99 18.45
CA GLN A 17 -13.73 -5.34 18.82
C GLN A 17 -12.28 -5.43 19.31
N SER A 18 -11.42 -4.46 18.95
CA SER A 18 -10.07 -4.37 19.51
C SER A 18 -10.04 -3.77 20.91
N GLY A 19 -11.15 -3.19 21.38
CA GLY A 19 -11.20 -2.44 22.64
C GLY A 19 -10.38 -1.15 22.63
N LEU A 20 -10.10 -0.56 21.45
CA LEU A 20 -9.31 0.67 21.31
C LEU A 20 -10.15 1.87 20.86
N ASP A 21 -11.46 1.68 20.72
CA ASP A 21 -12.42 2.71 20.32
C ASP A 21 -12.47 3.88 21.32
N HIS A 22 -12.40 3.58 22.62
CA HIS A 22 -12.39 4.59 23.69
C HIS A 22 -11.22 5.58 23.60
N LEU A 23 -10.07 5.17 23.03
CA LEU A 23 -8.91 6.05 22.84
C LEU A 23 -9.21 7.21 21.87
N GLY A 24 -10.20 7.04 21.00
CA GLY A 24 -10.61 8.04 20.03
C GLY A 24 -11.73 8.97 20.51
N GLU A 25 -12.25 8.80 21.73
CA GLU A 25 -13.38 9.59 22.22
C GLU A 25 -13.01 11.08 22.39
N GLY A 26 -13.92 11.95 21.96
CA GLY A 26 -13.69 13.41 21.98
C GLY A 26 -12.66 13.92 20.95
N LEU A 27 -12.03 13.04 20.17
CA LEU A 27 -11.11 13.44 19.11
C LEU A 27 -11.83 13.87 17.83
N PRO A 28 -11.25 14.78 17.03
CA PRO A 28 -11.86 15.29 15.81
C PRO A 28 -11.85 14.24 14.69
N ARG A 29 -12.88 13.39 14.62
CA ARG A 29 -13.00 12.31 13.62
C ARG A 29 -13.17 12.82 12.17
N HIS A 30 -13.67 14.04 11.99
CA HIS A 30 -13.85 14.68 10.68
C HIS A 30 -12.53 14.99 9.96
N ALA A 31 -11.41 15.02 10.69
CA ALA A 31 -10.09 15.30 10.14
C ALA A 31 -9.11 14.22 10.59
N PHE A 32 -9.00 13.14 9.81
CA PHE A 32 -8.17 11.99 10.17
C PHE A 32 -6.70 12.32 10.50
N PRO A 33 -6.00 13.23 9.78
CA PRO A 33 -4.64 13.58 10.17
C PRO A 33 -4.56 14.18 11.58
N LEU A 34 -5.55 15.01 11.96
CA LEU A 34 -5.63 15.60 13.29
C LEU A 34 -6.06 14.57 14.34
N PHE A 35 -7.01 13.70 14.01
CA PHE A 35 -7.40 12.56 14.84
C PHE A 35 -6.18 11.68 15.14
N LEU A 36 -5.47 11.23 14.11
CA LEU A 36 -4.32 10.34 14.24
C LEU A 36 -3.20 11.00 15.05
N LYS A 37 -2.88 12.26 14.76
CA LYS A 37 -1.87 13.01 15.53
C LYS A 37 -2.22 13.06 17.03
N LYS A 38 -3.48 13.39 17.35
CA LYS A 38 -3.92 13.46 18.75
C LYS A 38 -3.99 12.08 19.42
N LEU A 39 -4.49 11.08 18.70
CA LEU A 39 -4.55 9.70 19.17
C LEU A 39 -3.16 9.20 19.51
N LEU A 40 -2.19 9.34 18.60
CA LEU A 40 -0.81 8.91 18.85
C LEU A 40 -0.16 9.66 20.02
N ALA A 41 -0.51 10.92 20.25
CA ALA A 41 0.03 11.72 21.35
C ALA A 41 -0.47 11.32 22.74
N ILE A 42 -1.60 10.61 22.84
CA ILE A 42 -2.17 10.15 24.12
C ILE A 42 -1.82 8.69 24.44
N LEU A 43 -1.22 7.94 23.51
CA LEU A 43 -0.85 6.54 23.75
C LEU A 43 0.30 6.48 24.75
N GLN A 44 0.09 5.78 25.86
CA GLN A 44 1.06 5.69 26.95
C GLN A 44 1.86 4.39 26.92
N HIS A 45 1.32 3.35 26.29
CA HIS A 45 1.92 2.02 26.27
C HIS A 45 2.30 1.57 24.85
N PRO A 46 3.48 0.95 24.65
CA PRO A 46 3.86 0.39 23.35
C PRO A 46 2.83 -0.58 22.77
N SER A 47 2.15 -1.36 23.62
CA SER A 47 1.07 -2.26 23.20
C SER A 47 -0.12 -1.53 22.57
N GLN A 48 -0.50 -0.37 23.10
CA GLN A 48 -1.57 0.47 22.53
C GLN A 48 -1.14 1.04 21.18
N PHE A 49 0.12 1.50 21.07
CA PHE A 49 0.69 1.96 19.80
C PHE A 49 0.65 0.85 18.75
N MET A 50 1.16 -0.35 19.08
CA MET A 50 1.13 -1.48 18.16
C MET A 50 -0.30 -1.89 17.78
N GLY A 51 -1.24 -1.84 18.73
CA GLY A 51 -2.66 -2.11 18.48
C GLY A 51 -3.28 -1.11 17.50
N VAL A 52 -3.08 0.20 17.72
CA VAL A 52 -3.56 1.26 16.83
C VAL A 52 -2.99 1.09 15.42
N ILE A 53 -1.68 0.87 15.30
CA ILE A 53 -1.03 0.64 13.99
C ILE A 53 -1.55 -0.64 13.33
N ALA A 54 -1.74 -1.72 14.09
CA ALA A 54 -2.25 -2.98 13.54
C ALA A 54 -3.70 -2.83 13.03
N ILE A 55 -4.58 -2.09 13.70
CA ILE A 55 -5.94 -1.81 13.21
C ILE A 55 -5.90 -1.01 11.92
N LEU A 56 -5.14 0.09 11.89
CA LEU A 56 -5.01 0.93 10.70
C LEU A 56 -4.52 0.10 9.51
N TRP A 57 -3.49 -0.73 9.73
CA TRP A 57 -2.98 -1.65 8.72
C TRP A 57 -4.04 -2.64 8.23
N ARG A 58 -4.83 -3.23 9.14
CA ARG A 58 -5.88 -4.19 8.77
C ARG A 58 -6.99 -3.53 7.97
N ILE A 59 -7.41 -2.33 8.35
CA ILE A 59 -8.39 -1.55 7.57
C ILE A 59 -7.86 -1.29 6.16
N TRP A 60 -6.66 -0.72 6.03
CA TRP A 60 -6.06 -0.41 4.73
C TRP A 60 -5.90 -1.65 3.85
N ARG A 61 -5.34 -2.73 4.40
CA ARG A 61 -5.09 -3.97 3.67
C ARG A 61 -6.39 -4.63 3.23
N SER A 62 -7.39 -4.67 4.11
CA SER A 62 -8.70 -5.22 3.80
C SER A 62 -9.39 -4.43 2.67
N ARG A 63 -9.31 -3.10 2.68
CA ARG A 63 -9.78 -2.26 1.56
C ARG A 63 -9.07 -2.63 0.26
N ASN A 64 -7.75 -2.77 0.27
CA ASN A 64 -7.01 -3.10 -0.95
C ASN A 64 -7.40 -4.48 -1.49
N TRP A 65 -7.61 -5.47 -0.62
CA TRP A 65 -8.11 -6.78 -1.02
C TRP A 65 -9.50 -6.72 -1.68
N VAL A 66 -10.43 -5.91 -1.16
CA VAL A 66 -11.73 -5.72 -1.82
C VAL A 66 -11.56 -5.03 -3.17
N VAL A 67 -10.77 -3.96 -3.19
CA VAL A 67 -10.69 -3.05 -4.33
C VAL A 67 -9.93 -3.65 -5.51
N PHE A 68 -8.85 -4.38 -5.25
CA PHE A 68 -7.98 -4.94 -6.29
C PHE A 68 -8.18 -6.44 -6.52
N GLU A 69 -8.58 -7.20 -5.50
CA GLU A 69 -8.67 -8.67 -5.59
C GLU A 69 -10.10 -9.21 -5.47
N GLY A 70 -11.11 -8.34 -5.27
CA GLY A 70 -12.52 -8.76 -5.11
C GLY A 70 -12.77 -9.67 -3.89
N LYS A 71 -11.84 -9.70 -2.93
CA LYS A 71 -11.92 -10.60 -1.77
C LYS A 71 -12.97 -10.15 -0.78
N GLN A 72 -13.62 -11.12 -0.13
CA GLN A 72 -14.49 -10.91 1.01
C GLN A 72 -13.86 -11.47 2.29
N PHE A 73 -14.20 -10.89 3.43
CA PHE A 73 -13.70 -11.28 4.73
C PHE A 73 -14.76 -11.06 5.80
N SER A 74 -14.71 -11.89 6.84
CA SER A 74 -15.49 -11.65 8.06
C SER A 74 -14.68 -10.81 9.04
N ILE A 75 -15.38 -10.01 9.86
CA ILE A 75 -14.74 -9.23 10.94
C ILE A 75 -13.95 -10.16 11.88
N LEU A 76 -14.49 -11.34 12.18
CA LEU A 76 -13.80 -12.35 13.00
C LEU A 76 -12.48 -12.82 12.38
N ALA A 77 -12.42 -13.00 11.06
CA ALA A 77 -11.17 -13.35 10.38
C ALA A 77 -10.15 -12.21 10.47
N LEU A 78 -10.57 -10.96 10.27
CA LEU A 78 -9.70 -9.80 10.41
C LEU A 78 -9.20 -9.62 11.85
N MET A 79 -10.06 -9.85 12.85
CA MET A 79 -9.67 -9.76 14.27
C MET A 79 -8.70 -10.86 14.68
N ARG A 80 -8.84 -12.10 14.17
CA ARG A 80 -7.82 -13.13 14.40
C ARG A 80 -6.47 -12.73 13.85
N GLN A 81 -6.44 -12.19 12.63
CA GLN A 81 -5.21 -11.69 12.01
C GLN A 81 -4.62 -10.49 12.76
N TYR A 82 -5.47 -9.61 13.29
CA TYR A 82 -5.06 -8.50 14.16
C TYR A 82 -4.34 -9.01 15.41
N HIS A 83 -4.95 -9.92 16.17
CA HIS A 83 -4.35 -10.46 17.39
C HIS A 83 -3.05 -11.20 17.11
N GLN A 84 -3.02 -12.00 16.05
CA GLN A 84 -1.79 -12.67 15.61
C GLN A 84 -0.69 -11.65 15.32
N GLN A 85 -0.98 -10.62 14.53
CA GLN A 85 0.00 -9.59 14.17
C GLN A 85 0.50 -8.81 15.40
N VAL A 86 -0.40 -8.39 16.30
CA VAL A 86 0.00 -7.70 17.53
C VAL A 86 0.87 -8.60 18.41
N GLY A 87 0.50 -9.88 18.56
CA GLY A 87 1.29 -10.86 19.30
C GLY A 87 2.68 -11.07 18.73
N GLU A 88 2.77 -11.26 17.40
CA GLU A 88 4.05 -11.36 16.68
C GLU A 88 4.93 -10.13 16.94
N TRP A 89 4.36 -8.94 16.79
CA TRP A 89 5.08 -7.68 16.96
C TRP A 89 5.58 -7.44 18.38
N LEU A 90 4.78 -7.78 19.39
CA LEU A 90 5.17 -7.66 20.79
C LEU A 90 6.19 -8.72 21.22
N SER A 91 6.26 -9.85 20.51
CA SER A 91 7.24 -10.91 20.76
C SER A 91 8.65 -10.61 20.18
N LEU A 92 8.78 -9.56 19.36
CA LEU A 92 10.06 -9.16 18.80
C LEU A 92 10.98 -8.61 19.89
N PRO A 93 12.24 -9.08 19.99
CA PRO A 93 13.20 -8.55 20.95
C PRO A 93 13.40 -7.04 20.75
N SER A 94 13.42 -6.29 21.85
CA SER A 94 13.66 -4.84 21.85
C SER A 94 15.10 -4.46 21.47
N ASP A 95 16.01 -5.44 21.44
CA ASP A 95 17.43 -5.27 21.16
C ASP A 95 17.76 -5.87 19.79
N PRO A 96 18.12 -5.06 18.77
CA PRO A 96 18.70 -5.57 17.55
C PRO A 96 20.16 -5.90 17.83
N ARG A 97 20.43 -6.91 18.66
CA ARG A 97 21.75 -7.53 18.61
C ARG A 97 21.92 -8.03 17.18
N PRO A 98 23.01 -7.70 16.48
CA PRO A 98 23.30 -8.30 15.20
C PRO A 98 23.64 -9.76 15.50
N SER A 99 22.62 -10.60 15.61
CA SER A 99 22.78 -11.99 15.22
C SER A 99 23.39 -11.92 13.83
N SER A 100 24.51 -12.58 13.61
CA SER A 100 25.13 -12.82 12.31
C SER A 100 24.23 -13.70 11.42
N ARG A 101 22.93 -13.41 11.42
CA ARG A 101 21.97 -13.91 10.47
C ARG A 101 22.45 -13.33 9.16
N SER A 102 22.93 -14.23 8.31
CA SER A 102 23.01 -14.05 6.87
C SER A 102 21.85 -13.16 6.42
N PRO A 103 22.06 -12.26 5.44
CA PRO A 103 20.99 -11.38 4.95
C PRO A 103 19.74 -12.24 4.82
N PRO A 104 18.61 -11.85 5.46
CA PRO A 104 17.40 -12.62 5.37
C PRO A 104 17.22 -12.88 3.89
N SER A 105 17.20 -14.15 3.49
CA SER A 105 16.72 -14.48 2.17
C SER A 105 15.40 -13.74 2.10
N THR A 106 15.34 -12.77 1.19
CA THR A 106 14.08 -12.18 0.79
C THR A 106 13.28 -13.38 0.34
N SER A 107 12.53 -13.97 1.25
CA SER A 107 11.30 -14.65 0.92
C SER A 107 10.47 -13.50 0.40
N ALA A 108 10.71 -13.18 -0.88
CA ALA A 108 9.76 -12.51 -1.73
C ALA A 108 8.45 -13.22 -1.40
N THR A 109 7.62 -12.55 -0.61
CA THR A 109 6.28 -13.01 -0.33
C THR A 109 5.70 -13.30 -1.70
N GLY A 110 5.55 -14.57 -2.04
CA GLY A 110 5.48 -15.04 -3.40
C GLY A 110 4.33 -14.37 -4.14
N LEU A 111 4.65 -13.35 -4.93
CA LEU A 111 3.88 -12.96 -6.09
C LEU A 111 4.35 -13.89 -7.20
N GLY A 112 3.83 -15.12 -7.17
CA GLY A 112 3.81 -16.08 -8.27
C GLY A 112 5.15 -16.27 -9.00
N ALA A 113 5.88 -17.31 -8.60
CA ALA A 113 6.73 -18.06 -9.50
C ALA A 113 5.86 -18.58 -10.68
N ALA A 114 5.76 -17.77 -11.73
CA ALA A 114 5.25 -18.03 -13.09
C ALA A 114 4.78 -16.69 -13.68
N GLY A 115 5.72 -15.88 -14.13
CA GLY A 115 5.44 -14.58 -14.75
C GLY A 115 6.72 -13.81 -14.82
N GLY A 116 7.07 -13.32 -16.01
CA GLY A 116 8.32 -12.61 -16.26
C GLY A 116 8.50 -11.34 -15.43
N PRO A 117 9.45 -10.46 -15.80
CA PRO A 117 9.80 -9.29 -15.00
C PRO A 117 8.61 -8.37 -14.72
N VAL A 118 8.61 -7.79 -13.52
CA VAL A 118 7.54 -6.91 -13.01
C VAL A 118 8.04 -5.48 -12.97
N CYS A 119 7.23 -4.53 -13.43
CA CYS A 119 7.48 -3.10 -13.31
C CYS A 119 6.43 -2.45 -12.41
N ARG A 120 6.88 -1.90 -11.27
CA ARG A 120 6.03 -1.10 -10.38
C ARG A 120 6.18 0.37 -10.71
N TRP A 121 5.09 1.12 -10.70
CA TRP A 121 5.08 2.53 -11.06
C TRP A 121 4.19 3.33 -10.12
N ASP A 122 4.53 4.60 -9.91
CA ASP A 122 3.79 5.54 -9.06
C ASP A 122 4.06 6.99 -9.49
N GLY A 123 3.00 7.77 -9.67
CA GLY A 123 3.02 9.17 -10.03
C GLY A 123 2.60 10.08 -8.87
N ALA A 124 3.40 11.12 -8.62
CA ALA A 124 3.16 12.09 -7.56
C ALA A 124 3.05 13.51 -8.10
N VAL A 125 2.09 14.26 -7.55
CA VAL A 125 1.91 15.68 -7.82
C VAL A 125 2.27 16.47 -6.56
N ARG A 126 2.95 17.60 -6.75
CA ARG A 126 3.08 18.62 -5.72
C ARG A 126 2.38 19.90 -6.19
N LEU A 127 1.29 20.26 -5.51
CA LEU A 127 0.53 21.50 -5.76
C LEU A 127 1.46 22.72 -5.80
N GLY A 128 1.34 23.52 -6.86
CA GLY A 128 2.19 24.70 -7.09
C GLY A 128 3.64 24.41 -7.47
N SER A 129 3.97 23.17 -7.87
CA SER A 129 5.32 22.75 -8.27
C SER A 129 5.26 21.75 -9.44
N HIS A 130 6.39 21.07 -9.69
CA HIS A 130 6.48 20.00 -10.67
C HIS A 130 5.79 18.73 -10.18
N SER A 131 5.31 17.94 -11.12
CA SER A 131 4.93 16.55 -10.87
C SER A 131 6.10 15.64 -11.20
N ALA A 132 6.10 14.46 -10.63
CA ALA A 132 7.11 13.46 -10.89
C ALA A 132 6.47 12.07 -10.85
N GLY A 133 7.21 11.08 -11.30
CA GLY A 133 6.87 9.71 -11.01
C GLY A 133 8.09 8.84 -11.05
N GLY A 134 7.94 7.63 -10.55
CA GLY A 134 9.01 6.66 -10.51
C GLY A 134 8.52 5.29 -10.94
N PHE A 135 9.46 4.49 -11.41
CA PHE A 135 9.22 3.08 -11.65
C PHE A 135 10.41 2.22 -11.23
N VAL A 136 10.11 0.98 -10.83
CA VAL A 136 11.08 -0.01 -10.35
C VAL A 136 10.82 -1.32 -11.08
N LEU A 137 11.85 -1.83 -11.76
CA LEU A 137 11.84 -3.14 -12.40
C LEU A 137 12.39 -4.19 -11.45
N LEU A 138 11.67 -5.29 -11.34
CA LEU A 138 11.99 -6.44 -10.53
C LEU A 138 12.14 -7.67 -11.44
N ASN A 139 13.16 -8.48 -11.17
CA ASN A 139 13.28 -9.79 -11.79
C ASN A 139 12.24 -10.76 -11.19
N GLU A 140 12.20 -11.98 -11.73
CA GLU A 140 11.28 -13.03 -11.27
C GLU A 140 11.51 -13.42 -9.80
N ALA A 141 12.72 -13.20 -9.26
CA ALA A 141 13.03 -13.40 -7.85
C ALA A 141 12.61 -12.21 -6.96
N GLY A 142 11.99 -11.17 -7.54
CA GLY A 142 11.60 -9.94 -6.83
C GLY A 142 12.76 -9.00 -6.50
N ALA A 143 13.95 -9.24 -7.05
CA ALA A 143 15.11 -8.36 -6.87
C ALA A 143 15.09 -7.22 -7.89
N THR A 144 15.44 -6.02 -7.45
CA THR A 144 15.49 -4.83 -8.31
C THR A 144 16.57 -4.97 -9.38
N ILE A 145 16.14 -4.94 -10.64
CA ILE A 145 17.01 -4.85 -11.81
C ILE A 145 17.34 -3.38 -12.09
N TRP A 146 16.33 -2.51 -11.98
CA TRP A 146 16.45 -1.10 -12.33
C TRP A 146 15.43 -0.24 -11.58
N ALA A 147 15.73 1.04 -11.43
CA ALA A 147 14.79 2.05 -10.99
C ALA A 147 15.08 3.38 -11.67
N ALA A 148 14.04 4.13 -12.00
CA ALA A 148 14.18 5.46 -12.58
C ALA A 148 13.07 6.39 -12.08
N GLY A 149 13.37 7.68 -12.13
CA GLY A 149 12.42 8.76 -11.87
C GLY A 149 12.29 9.66 -13.10
N VAL A 150 11.11 10.21 -13.29
CA VAL A 150 10.77 11.17 -14.35
C VAL A 150 10.12 12.39 -13.71
N GLN A 151 10.44 13.57 -14.25
CA GLN A 151 9.80 14.83 -13.87
C GLN A 151 8.91 15.31 -15.01
N PHE A 152 7.77 15.86 -14.64
CA PHE A 152 6.80 16.43 -15.55
C PHE A 152 6.59 17.92 -15.25
N PRO A 153 6.58 18.80 -16.27
CA PRO A 153 6.30 20.21 -16.06
C PRO A 153 4.84 20.45 -15.71
N LEU A 154 4.58 21.15 -14.60
CA LEU A 154 3.29 21.74 -14.20
C LEU A 154 2.04 20.87 -14.46
N LEU A 155 2.08 19.62 -14.00
CA LEU A 155 0.86 18.81 -13.91
C LEU A 155 0.29 18.96 -12.52
N GLU A 156 -1.01 19.24 -12.42
CA GLU A 156 -1.72 19.31 -11.14
C GLU A 156 -2.66 18.13 -10.92
N ASP A 157 -2.89 17.32 -11.96
CA ASP A 157 -3.77 16.16 -11.90
C ASP A 157 -2.97 14.88 -11.55
N PRO A 158 -3.22 14.27 -10.36
CA PRO A 158 -2.58 13.02 -9.97
C PRO A 158 -2.79 11.90 -10.97
N MET A 159 -3.98 11.78 -11.56
CA MET A 159 -4.26 10.74 -12.55
C MET A 159 -3.42 10.91 -13.81
N VAL A 160 -3.11 12.17 -14.19
CA VAL A 160 -2.23 12.46 -15.32
C VAL A 160 -0.77 12.15 -14.98
N ALA A 161 -0.31 12.48 -13.78
CA ALA A 161 1.03 12.11 -13.33
C ALA A 161 1.22 10.58 -13.31
N GLU A 162 0.23 9.85 -12.81
CA GLU A 162 0.18 8.39 -12.76
C GLU A 162 0.29 7.77 -14.16
N ILE A 163 -0.61 8.13 -15.09
CA ILE A 163 -0.60 7.53 -16.43
C ILE A 163 0.66 7.89 -17.23
N LEU A 164 1.23 9.09 -17.03
CA LEU A 164 2.47 9.48 -17.69
C LEU A 164 3.66 8.72 -17.16
N THR A 165 3.70 8.45 -15.85
CA THR A 165 4.71 7.58 -15.24
C THR A 165 4.67 6.19 -15.83
N LEU A 166 3.47 5.58 -15.91
CA LEU A 166 3.29 4.27 -16.54
C LEU A 166 3.73 4.29 -18.01
N ARG A 167 3.35 5.31 -18.77
CA ARG A 167 3.74 5.46 -20.18
C ARG A 167 5.26 5.49 -20.34
N GLU A 168 5.96 6.25 -19.50
CA GLU A 168 7.41 6.34 -19.55
C GLU A 168 8.09 5.04 -19.14
N ALA A 169 7.56 4.35 -18.12
CA ALA A 169 8.02 3.02 -17.73
C ALA A 169 7.89 2.01 -18.87
N ILE A 170 6.72 1.96 -19.54
CA ILE A 170 6.48 1.08 -20.70
C ILE A 170 7.46 1.41 -21.83
N ARG A 171 7.58 2.71 -22.19
CA ARG A 171 8.49 3.15 -23.25
C ARG A 171 9.93 2.73 -22.98
N TRP A 172 10.39 2.93 -21.75
CA TRP A 172 11.73 2.54 -21.36
C TRP A 172 11.94 1.03 -21.50
N CYS A 173 10.99 0.23 -21.03
CA CYS A 173 11.05 -1.24 -21.13
C CYS A 173 11.11 -1.73 -22.58
N ILE A 174 10.34 -1.11 -23.49
CA ILE A 174 10.39 -1.42 -24.93
C ILE A 174 11.78 -1.12 -25.49
N VAL A 175 12.37 0.04 -25.15
CA VAL A 175 13.71 0.43 -25.61
C VAL A 175 14.79 -0.53 -25.10
N GLN A 176 14.63 -1.10 -23.89
CA GLN A 176 15.54 -2.11 -23.35
C GLN A 176 15.31 -3.52 -23.92
N GLY A 177 14.33 -3.71 -24.80
CA GLY A 177 14.07 -4.99 -25.45
C GLY A 177 13.25 -5.98 -24.64
N PHE A 178 12.52 -5.53 -23.60
CA PHE A 178 11.58 -6.40 -22.90
C PHE A 178 10.36 -6.68 -23.77
N VAL A 179 10.05 -7.97 -23.96
CA VAL A 179 8.95 -8.43 -24.84
C VAL A 179 7.67 -8.74 -24.05
N SER A 180 7.80 -9.16 -22.79
CA SER A 180 6.69 -9.51 -21.92
C SER A 180 6.97 -9.03 -20.52
N MET A 181 6.06 -8.24 -19.95
CA MET A 181 6.19 -7.65 -18.62
C MET A 181 4.83 -7.53 -17.94
N ARG A 182 4.85 -7.61 -16.61
CA ARG A 182 3.70 -7.24 -15.77
C ARG A 182 3.90 -5.84 -15.23
N PHE A 183 2.89 -4.99 -15.33
CA PHE A 183 2.89 -3.66 -14.72
C PHE A 183 1.97 -3.64 -13.51
N GLU A 184 2.47 -3.14 -12.38
CA GLU A 184 1.76 -3.07 -11.10
C GLU A 184 1.72 -1.61 -10.62
N GLY A 185 0.53 -1.09 -10.31
CA GLY A 185 0.32 0.24 -9.73
C GLY A 185 -0.89 0.25 -8.80
N ASP A 186 -1.19 1.36 -8.16
CA ASP A 186 -2.33 1.51 -7.24
C ASP A 186 -3.45 2.43 -7.77
N ALA A 187 -3.24 3.06 -8.94
CA ALA A 187 -4.26 3.82 -9.65
C ALA A 187 -5.28 2.90 -10.36
N LYS A 188 -6.25 2.37 -9.59
CA LYS A 188 -7.28 1.44 -10.08
C LYS A 188 -7.98 1.87 -11.37
N VAL A 189 -8.32 3.16 -11.52
CA VAL A 189 -9.00 3.69 -12.71
C VAL A 189 -8.14 3.51 -13.97
N ILE A 190 -6.81 3.65 -13.86
CA ILE A 190 -5.89 3.42 -14.98
C ILE A 190 -5.84 1.93 -15.32
N ILE A 191 -5.70 1.08 -14.29
CA ILE A 191 -5.62 -0.38 -14.45
C ILE A 191 -6.89 -0.90 -15.15
N GLU A 192 -8.08 -0.52 -14.65
CA GLU A 192 -9.35 -0.96 -15.24
C GLU A 192 -9.51 -0.49 -16.70
N LYS A 193 -9.08 0.73 -17.04
CA LYS A 193 -9.16 1.24 -18.42
C LYS A 193 -8.22 0.51 -19.37
N LEU A 194 -7.04 0.11 -18.90
CA LEU A 194 -6.08 -0.64 -19.71
C LEU A 194 -6.51 -2.09 -19.90
N ASP A 195 -7.06 -2.73 -18.87
CA ASP A 195 -7.56 -4.11 -18.94
C ASP A 195 -8.82 -4.23 -19.82
N GLN A 196 -9.65 -3.17 -19.88
CA GLN A 196 -10.78 -3.09 -20.81
C GLN A 196 -10.34 -2.79 -22.25
N GLY A 197 -9.09 -2.33 -22.43
CA GLY A 197 -8.51 -1.86 -23.68
C GLY A 197 -8.01 -2.94 -24.62
N ASP A 198 -8.44 -4.20 -24.47
CA ASP A 198 -8.22 -5.28 -25.45
C ASP A 198 -9.06 -5.03 -26.71
N VAL A 199 -8.80 -3.89 -27.35
CA VAL A 199 -9.27 -3.56 -28.69
C VAL A 199 -8.47 -4.45 -29.61
N ARG A 200 -9.09 -5.56 -30.00
CA ARG A 200 -8.72 -6.36 -31.17
C ARG A 200 -8.25 -5.41 -32.26
N ALA A 201 -6.97 -5.47 -32.60
CA ALA A 201 -6.47 -4.88 -33.82
C ALA A 201 -7.22 -5.54 -34.98
N GLY A 202 -8.15 -4.79 -35.57
CA GLY A 202 -8.76 -5.08 -36.87
C GLY A 202 -7.96 -4.40 -37.96
#